data_AF-A0A6N1XG84-F1
#
_entry.id   AF-A0A6N1XG84-F1
#
_cell.length_a   1.000
_cell.length_b   1.000
_cell.length_c   1.000
_cell.angle_alpha   90.00
_cell.angle_beta   90.00
_cell.angle_gamma   90.00
#
_symmetry.space_group_name_H-M   'P 1'
#
loop_
_entity.id
_entity.type
_entity.pdbx_description
1 polymer ?
#
loop_
_entity_poly.entity_id
_entity_poly.type
_entity_poly.pdbx_seq_one_letter_code
_entity_poly.pdbx_strand_id
1 'polypeptide(L)'
;MDSHQAAKKLGLKTLPGDSSSELIFLHLLATAPPRQQFAAEAYRHDYRISQMRYGLIGLAIVALLGGFLFGAKQLYDNYSLRQEAVALTASEADLSWRYREISATFPQLGIDNDTLRRVTDRQQELLRQQRVPNGAFILVSHALNEVPNVHLESLDWRLGDNAPATGTAARNTIGELLKSNNEIVVLRGTIRLGPTSTPRQTLATFEHFVDLLRVDRDSEVTVLQQPFEIESGRALRGGDVDSDDTQARQFAVQIARKLAP
;
A
#
# COMPACT_ATOMS: atom_id res chain seq x y z
N MET A 1 -4.79 96.99 20.07
CA MET A 1 -3.89 95.87 20.39
C MET A 1 -2.72 95.95 19.43
N ASP A 2 -1.50 96.02 19.93
CA ASP A 2 -0.27 96.19 19.14
C ASP A 2 0.13 94.84 18.49
N SER A 3 0.33 94.83 17.17
CA SER A 3 0.61 93.63 16.35
C SER A 3 1.95 92.99 16.72
N HIS A 4 2.94 93.78 17.12
CA HIS A 4 4.24 93.27 17.57
C HIS A 4 4.14 92.53 18.91
N GLN A 5 3.28 93.01 19.81
CA GLN A 5 3.04 92.33 21.09
C GLN A 5 2.29 91.01 20.90
N ALA A 6 1.33 90.96 19.98
CA ALA A 6 0.62 89.74 19.62
C ALA A 6 1.57 88.72 18.95
N ALA A 7 2.44 89.16 18.03
CA ALA A 7 3.41 88.29 17.36
C ALA A 7 4.41 87.66 18.34
N LYS A 8 4.87 88.43 19.34
CA LYS A 8 5.77 87.92 20.39
C LYS A 8 5.08 86.90 21.30
N LYS A 9 3.80 87.10 21.63
CA LYS A 9 3.00 86.12 22.41
C LYS A 9 2.74 84.82 21.66
N LEU A 10 2.64 84.88 20.33
CA LEU A 10 2.44 83.71 19.46
C LEU A 10 3.75 82.98 19.09
N GLY A 11 4.91 83.45 19.57
CA GLY A 11 6.19 82.76 19.35
C GLY A 11 6.72 82.86 17.90
N LEU A 12 6.31 83.87 17.15
CA LEU A 12 6.75 84.08 15.77
C LEU A 12 8.25 84.42 15.72
N LYS A 13 9.03 83.59 15.03
CA LYS A 13 10.48 83.80 14.83
C LYS A 13 10.82 85.00 13.95
N THR A 14 9.92 85.38 13.05
CA THR A 14 10.06 86.52 12.15
C THR A 14 8.96 87.53 12.46
N LEU A 15 9.31 88.67 13.06
CA LEU A 15 8.35 89.75 13.30
C LEU A 15 8.05 90.46 11.96
N PRO A 16 6.78 90.75 11.64
CA PRO A 16 6.45 91.57 10.47
C PRO A 16 7.12 92.93 10.61
N GLY A 17 7.79 93.42 9.57
CA GLY A 17 8.40 94.75 9.56
C GLY A 17 7.39 95.89 9.37
N ASP A 18 6.13 95.55 9.14
CA ASP A 18 5.03 96.46 8.86
C ASP A 18 3.85 96.17 9.81
N SER A 19 2.89 97.09 9.95
CA SER A 19 1.70 96.89 10.80
C SER A 19 0.72 95.82 10.29
N SER A 20 1.09 95.07 9.24
CA SER A 20 0.27 94.02 8.64
C SER A 20 0.13 92.81 9.57
N SER A 21 -1.12 92.46 9.87
CA SER A 21 -1.45 91.33 10.75
C SER A 21 -1.58 90.00 9.99
N GLU A 22 -1.33 89.98 8.68
CA GLU A 22 -1.53 88.81 7.81
C GLU A 22 -0.68 87.61 8.22
N LEU A 23 0.61 87.84 8.48
CA LEU A 23 1.51 86.77 8.94
C LEU A 23 1.09 86.18 10.28
N ILE A 24 0.52 87.01 11.16
CA ILE A 24 -0.02 86.58 12.45
C ILE A 24 -1.23 85.67 12.23
N PHE A 25 -2.16 86.07 11.36
CA PHE A 25 -3.32 85.25 11.02
C PHE A 25 -2.96 83.96 10.30
N LEU A 26 -1.98 83.96 9.38
CA LEU A 26 -1.51 82.76 8.70
C LEU A 26 -0.81 81.79 9.67
N HIS A 27 -0.01 82.31 10.60
CA HIS A 27 0.62 81.48 11.63
C HIS A 27 -0.41 80.89 12.60
N LEU A 28 -1.42 81.67 12.98
CA LEU A 28 -2.51 81.22 13.82
C LEU A 28 -3.37 80.16 13.09
N LEU A 29 -3.56 80.30 11.77
CA LEU A 29 -4.24 79.31 10.94
C LEU A 29 -3.45 78.00 10.83
N ALA A 30 -2.11 78.07 10.76
CA ALA A 30 -1.23 76.92 10.70
C ALA A 30 -1.13 76.17 12.05
N THR A 31 -1.19 76.89 13.18
CA THR A 31 -1.01 76.34 14.53
C THR A 31 -2.32 75.95 15.21
N ALA A 32 -3.40 76.69 14.97
CA ALA A 32 -4.72 76.48 15.55
C ALA A 32 -5.81 76.69 14.49
N PRO A 33 -5.96 75.76 13.53
CA PRO A 33 -6.95 75.89 12.48
C PRO A 33 -8.37 75.91 13.06
N PRO A 34 -9.23 76.89 12.69
CA PRO A 34 -10.57 76.99 13.22
C PRO A 34 -11.44 75.82 12.75
N ARG A 35 -12.25 75.27 13.66
CA ARG A 35 -13.12 74.12 13.38
C ARG A 35 -14.26 74.42 12.39
N GLN A 36 -14.63 75.68 12.23
CA GLN A 36 -15.68 76.12 11.31
C GLN A 36 -15.06 76.96 10.20
N GLN A 37 -15.13 76.43 8.97
CA GLN A 37 -14.57 77.05 7.78
C GLN A 37 -15.70 77.60 6.93
N PHE A 38 -15.77 78.91 6.68
CA PHE A 38 -16.88 79.55 5.96
C PHE A 38 -16.62 79.73 4.44
N ALA A 39 -15.55 79.14 3.89
CA ALA A 39 -15.23 79.21 2.46
C ALA A 39 -16.27 78.45 1.60
N ALA A 40 -16.66 79.03 0.47
CA ALA A 40 -17.55 78.39 -0.50
C ALA A 40 -16.91 77.13 -1.12
N GLU A 41 -17.73 76.17 -1.56
CA GLU A 41 -17.28 74.84 -2.01
C GLU A 41 -16.24 74.89 -3.14
N ALA A 42 -16.33 75.88 -4.03
CA ALA A 42 -15.39 76.10 -5.13
C ALA A 42 -13.93 76.27 -4.66
N TYR A 43 -13.70 76.83 -3.47
CA TYR A 43 -12.36 77.06 -2.92
C TYR A 43 -11.87 75.93 -1.99
N ARG A 44 -12.69 74.90 -1.74
CA ARG A 44 -12.32 73.73 -0.90
C ARG A 44 -11.83 72.54 -1.72
N HIS A 45 -12.05 72.55 -3.02
CA HIS A 45 -11.72 71.44 -3.92
C HIS A 45 -10.23 71.12 -3.92
N ASP A 46 -9.36 72.14 -4.05
CA ASP A 46 -7.91 71.96 -4.09
C ASP A 46 -7.33 71.39 -2.78
N TYR A 47 -7.89 71.81 -1.64
CA TYR A 47 -7.50 71.26 -0.34
C TYR A 47 -7.85 69.77 -0.24
N ARG A 48 -9.07 69.38 -0.66
CA ARG A 48 -9.49 67.98 -0.69
C ARG A 48 -8.66 67.14 -1.65
N ILE A 49 -8.30 67.67 -2.83
CA ILE A 49 -7.37 67.02 -3.76
C ILE A 49 -6.01 66.82 -3.08
N SER A 50 -5.49 67.83 -2.40
CA SER A 50 -4.21 67.73 -1.71
C SER A 50 -4.25 66.69 -0.58
N GLN A 51 -5.34 66.62 0.17
CA GLN A 51 -5.55 65.64 1.24
C GLN A 51 -5.61 64.21 0.70
N MET A 52 -6.32 63.98 -0.41
CA MET A 52 -6.33 62.68 -1.10
C MET A 52 -4.94 62.31 -1.62
N ARG A 53 -4.19 63.27 -2.18
CA ARG A 53 -2.81 63.05 -2.64
C ARG A 53 -1.90 62.61 -1.50
N TYR A 54 -1.95 63.29 -0.35
CA TYR A 54 -1.15 62.90 0.81
C TYR A 54 -1.58 61.54 1.39
N GLY A 55 -2.87 61.21 1.37
CA GLY A 55 -3.37 59.89 1.74
C GLY A 55 -2.84 58.78 0.81
N LEU A 56 -2.86 59.02 -0.50
CA LEU A 56 -2.34 58.07 -1.50
C LEU A 56 -0.82 57.89 -1.37
N ILE A 57 -0.07 58.97 -1.16
CA ILE A 57 1.37 58.91 -0.89
C ILE A 57 1.66 58.11 0.39
N GLY A 58 0.89 58.34 1.45
CA GLY A 58 1.02 57.57 2.70
C GLY A 58 0.80 56.08 2.48
N LEU A 59 -0.27 55.71 1.77
CA LEU A 59 -0.56 54.32 1.39
C LEU A 59 0.58 53.72 0.55
N ALA A 60 1.07 54.47 -0.45
CA ALA A 60 2.16 54.02 -1.31
C ALA A 60 3.45 53.76 -0.51
N ILE A 61 3.78 54.61 0.47
CA ILE A 61 4.94 54.41 1.34
C ILE A 61 4.77 53.14 2.18
N VAL A 62 3.59 52.91 2.76
CA VAL A 62 3.31 51.69 3.54
C VAL A 62 3.40 50.44 2.66
N ALA A 63 2.82 50.48 1.46
CA ALA A 63 2.89 49.38 0.51
C ALA A 63 4.33 49.10 0.05
N LEU A 64 5.13 50.14 -0.21
CA LEU A 64 6.53 50.00 -0.58
C LEU A 64 7.35 49.40 0.57
N LEU A 65 7.18 49.91 1.79
CA LEU A 65 7.84 49.35 2.98
C LEU A 65 7.46 47.89 3.21
N GLY A 66 6.16 47.57 3.10
CA GLY A 66 5.68 46.19 3.21
C GLY A 66 6.28 45.27 2.14
N GLY A 67 6.31 45.72 0.88
CA GLY A 67 6.94 44.98 -0.21
C GLY A 67 8.44 44.82 -0.04
N PHE A 68 9.13 45.85 0.45
CA PHE A 68 10.57 45.81 0.74
C PHE A 68 10.90 44.82 1.85
N LEU A 69 10.18 44.88 2.98
CA LEU A 69 10.32 43.93 4.09
C LEU A 69 10.05 42.48 3.64
N PHE A 70 8.98 42.29 2.87
CA PHE A 70 8.64 40.98 2.32
C PHE A 70 9.73 40.45 1.37
N GLY A 71 10.21 41.29 0.45
CA GLY A 71 11.28 40.93 -0.47
C GLY A 71 12.59 40.60 0.25
N ALA A 72 12.96 41.37 1.27
CA ALA A 72 14.14 41.11 2.09
C ALA A 72 14.04 39.78 2.83
N LYS A 73 12.88 39.49 3.44
CA LYS A 73 12.60 38.21 4.11
C LYS A 73 12.67 37.04 3.12
N GLN A 74 12.06 37.19 1.96
CA GLN A 74 12.09 36.16 0.91
C GLN A 74 13.51 35.90 0.39
N LEU A 75 14.34 36.94 0.27
CA LEU A 75 15.73 36.79 -0.14
C LEU A 75 16.55 36.03 0.92
N TYR A 76 16.32 36.32 2.20
CA TYR A 76 16.95 35.60 3.31
C TYR A 76 16.58 34.11 3.31
N ASP A 77 15.28 33.80 3.21
CA ASP A 77 14.79 32.42 3.14
C ASP A 77 15.39 31.67 1.93
N ASN A 78 15.45 32.31 0.76
CA ASN A 78 16.09 31.70 -0.41
C ASN A 78 17.58 31.44 -0.20
N TYR A 79 18.27 32.32 0.53
CA TYR A 79 19.68 32.16 0.82
C TYR A 79 19.92 31.00 1.78
N SER A 80 19.10 30.87 2.84
CA SER A 80 19.19 29.73 3.77
C SER A 80 18.86 28.41 3.08
N LEU A 81 17.79 28.36 2.28
CA LEU A 81 17.42 27.17 1.50
C LEU A 81 18.55 26.74 0.54
N ARG A 82 19.22 27.71 -0.11
CA ARG A 82 20.37 27.41 -0.97
C ARG A 82 21.55 26.83 -0.19
N GLN A 83 21.84 27.35 1.00
CA GLN A 83 22.89 26.80 1.85
C GLN A 83 22.59 25.36 2.29
N GLU A 84 21.34 25.09 2.69
CA GLU A 84 20.89 23.74 3.02
C GLU A 84 20.99 22.79 1.83
N ALA A 85 20.54 23.22 0.65
CA ALA A 85 20.66 22.42 -0.57
C ALA A 85 22.12 22.11 -0.91
N VAL A 86 23.02 23.09 -0.81
CA VAL A 86 24.47 22.88 -1.05
C VAL A 86 25.04 21.89 -0.04
N ALA A 87 24.72 22.03 1.25
CA ALA A 87 25.16 21.09 2.28
C ALA A 87 24.63 19.66 2.01
N LEU A 88 23.38 19.53 1.61
CA LEU A 88 22.76 18.24 1.30
C LEU A 88 23.43 17.58 0.09
N THR A 89 23.65 18.33 -1.00
CA THR A 89 24.35 17.82 -2.19
C THR A 89 25.80 17.40 -1.89
N ALA A 90 26.51 18.12 -1.01
CA ALA A 90 27.84 17.72 -0.56
C ALA A 90 27.81 16.41 0.24
N SER A 91 26.80 16.22 1.09
CA SER A 91 26.63 14.97 1.85
C SER A 91 26.30 13.77 0.95
N GLU A 92 25.46 13.97 -0.07
CA GLU A 92 25.13 12.94 -1.04
C GLU A 92 26.33 12.57 -1.90
N ALA A 93 27.15 13.56 -2.30
CA ALA A 93 28.40 13.31 -3.00
C ALA A 93 29.37 12.46 -2.14
N ASP A 94 29.56 12.79 -0.86
CA ASP A 94 30.40 12.00 0.06
C ASP A 94 29.89 10.56 0.20
N LEU A 95 28.58 10.38 0.44
CA LEU A 95 27.96 9.05 0.54
C LEU A 95 28.14 8.24 -0.74
N SER A 96 27.93 8.86 -1.91
CA SER A 96 28.10 8.20 -3.19
C SER A 96 29.56 7.78 -3.43
N TRP A 97 30.52 8.61 -3.01
CA TRP A 97 31.94 8.31 -3.11
C TRP A 97 32.32 7.13 -2.20
N ARG A 98 31.87 7.16 -0.94
CA ARG A 98 32.10 6.07 0.03
C ARG A 98 31.45 4.77 -0.42
N TYR A 99 30.24 4.83 -0.96
CA TYR A 99 29.56 3.68 -1.54
C TYR A 99 30.37 3.10 -2.71
N ARG A 100 30.89 3.96 -3.59
CA ARG A 100 31.71 3.54 -4.72
C ARG A 100 33.02 2.88 -4.27
N GLU A 101 33.69 3.46 -3.28
CA GLU A 101 34.92 2.91 -2.70
C GLU A 101 34.70 1.52 -2.09
N ILE A 102 33.63 1.37 -1.29
CA ILE A 102 33.23 0.08 -0.72
C ILE A 102 32.88 -0.91 -1.84
N SER A 103 32.16 -0.45 -2.87
CA SER A 103 31.78 -1.29 -4.00
C SER A 103 32.96 -1.78 -4.83
N ALA A 104 34.00 -0.97 -4.98
CA ALA A 104 35.21 -1.31 -5.71
C ALA A 104 36.06 -2.38 -4.97
N THR A 105 35.89 -2.48 -3.65
CA THR A 105 36.55 -3.48 -2.80
C THR A 105 35.84 -4.84 -2.85
N PHE A 106 34.59 -4.89 -3.30
CA PHE A 106 33.92 -6.18 -3.48
C PHE A 106 34.54 -6.95 -4.65
N PRO A 107 34.79 -8.26 -4.48
CA PRO A 107 35.20 -9.09 -5.60
C PRO A 107 34.12 -9.00 -6.67
N GLN A 108 34.53 -8.81 -7.93
CA GLN A 108 33.66 -8.91 -9.09
C GLN A 108 33.21 -10.36 -9.24
N LEU A 109 32.30 -10.82 -8.37
CA LEU A 109 31.44 -11.94 -8.70
C LEU A 109 30.77 -11.51 -9.99
N GLY A 110 31.00 -12.23 -11.09
CA GLY A 110 30.46 -11.93 -12.42
C GLY A 110 28.93 -12.07 -12.51
N ILE A 111 28.22 -11.76 -11.43
CA ILE A 111 26.79 -11.78 -11.23
C ILE A 111 26.41 -10.33 -10.91
N ASP A 112 25.76 -9.70 -11.88
CA ASP A 112 25.29 -8.32 -11.81
C ASP A 112 24.32 -8.11 -10.63
N ASN A 113 24.33 -6.94 -9.98
CA ASN A 113 23.42 -6.65 -8.87
C ASN A 113 21.95 -6.73 -9.30
N ASP A 114 21.66 -6.35 -10.55
CA ASP A 114 20.33 -6.47 -11.13
C ASP A 114 19.92 -7.93 -11.30
N THR A 115 20.87 -8.83 -11.58
CA THR A 115 20.60 -10.27 -11.60
C THR A 115 20.33 -10.84 -10.21
N LEU A 116 21.07 -10.43 -9.18
CA LEU A 116 20.78 -10.85 -7.79
C LEU A 116 19.41 -10.36 -7.31
N ARG A 117 19.08 -9.10 -7.62
CA ARG A 117 17.77 -8.52 -7.30
C ARG A 117 16.66 -9.27 -8.02
N ARG A 118 16.82 -9.50 -9.33
CA ARG A 118 15.86 -10.27 -10.13
C ARG A 118 15.68 -11.70 -9.63
N VAL A 119 16.74 -12.36 -9.19
CA VAL A 119 16.66 -13.72 -8.63
C VAL A 119 15.94 -13.72 -7.28
N THR A 120 16.21 -12.73 -6.43
CA THR A 120 15.57 -12.61 -5.11
C THR A 120 14.10 -12.25 -5.24
N ASP A 121 13.76 -11.28 -6.10
CA ASP A 121 12.38 -10.89 -6.39
C ASP A 121 11.62 -12.09 -6.97
N ARG A 122 12.24 -12.84 -7.88
CA ARG A 122 11.65 -14.08 -8.42
C ARG A 122 11.47 -15.14 -7.34
N GLN A 123 12.40 -15.30 -6.42
CA GLN A 123 12.28 -16.24 -5.30
C GLN A 123 11.14 -15.83 -4.36
N GLN A 124 11.04 -14.55 -4.01
CA GLN A 124 9.96 -14.04 -3.17
C GLN A 124 8.59 -14.22 -3.83
N GLU A 125 8.50 -13.98 -5.14
CA GLU A 125 7.28 -14.23 -5.91
C GLU A 125 6.92 -15.72 -5.92
N LEU A 126 7.90 -16.62 -6.11
CA LEU A 126 7.67 -18.06 -6.04
C LEU A 126 7.21 -18.52 -4.65
N LEU A 127 7.78 -17.96 -3.58
CA LEU A 127 7.35 -18.26 -2.20
C LEU A 127 5.93 -17.75 -1.92
N ARG A 128 5.54 -16.60 -2.47
CA ARG A 128 4.16 -16.09 -2.37
C ARG A 128 3.15 -16.93 -3.14
N GLN A 129 3.58 -17.53 -4.24
CA GLN A 129 2.75 -18.43 -5.06
C GLN A 129 2.72 -19.88 -4.55
N GLN A 130 3.54 -20.23 -3.54
CA GLN A 130 3.57 -21.57 -2.97
C GLN A 130 2.30 -21.81 -2.13
N ARG A 131 1.28 -22.41 -2.75
CA ARG A 131 0.03 -22.80 -2.07
C ARG A 131 0.29 -24.01 -1.16
N VAL A 132 -0.34 -24.05 0.01
CA VAL A 132 -0.16 -25.12 1.00
C VAL A 132 -1.33 -26.10 0.98
N PRO A 133 -1.11 -27.43 1.09
CA PRO A 133 -2.17 -28.46 1.06
C PRO A 133 -3.02 -28.53 2.35
N ASN A 134 -2.97 -27.48 3.19
CA ASN A 134 -3.47 -27.55 4.56
C ASN A 134 -4.97 -27.87 4.63
N GLY A 135 -5.77 -27.27 3.74
CA GLY A 135 -7.20 -27.55 3.66
C GLY A 135 -7.51 -29.00 3.25
N ALA A 136 -6.78 -29.54 2.27
CA ALA A 136 -6.94 -30.92 1.84
C ALA A 136 -6.59 -31.91 2.97
N PHE A 137 -5.49 -31.66 3.68
CA PHE A 137 -5.05 -32.53 4.77
C PHE A 137 -6.01 -32.50 5.97
N ILE A 138 -6.60 -31.34 6.29
CA ILE A 138 -7.62 -31.22 7.33
C ILE A 138 -8.87 -32.04 6.97
N LEU A 139 -9.31 -32.00 5.70
CA LEU A 139 -10.45 -32.80 5.25
C LEU A 139 -10.18 -34.30 5.38
N VAL A 140 -9.01 -34.75 4.92
CA VAL A 140 -8.61 -36.16 5.01
C VAL A 140 -8.46 -36.60 6.47
N SER A 141 -7.92 -35.76 7.34
CA SER A 141 -7.76 -36.10 8.76
C SER A 141 -9.09 -36.23 9.48
N HIS A 142 -10.07 -35.36 9.19
CA HIS A 142 -11.43 -35.50 9.72
C HIS A 142 -12.10 -36.79 9.27
N ALA A 143 -12.03 -37.14 7.99
CA ALA A 143 -12.61 -38.38 7.47
C ALA A 143 -11.95 -39.63 8.09
N LEU A 144 -10.64 -39.61 8.30
CA LEU A 144 -9.91 -40.71 8.93
C LEU A 144 -10.24 -40.84 10.43
N ASN A 145 -10.51 -39.72 11.12
CA ASN A 145 -10.87 -39.72 12.53
C ASN A 145 -12.27 -40.32 12.78
N GLU A 146 -13.21 -40.13 11.85
CA GLU A 146 -14.56 -40.74 11.90
C GLU A 146 -14.54 -42.24 11.55
N VAL A 147 -13.59 -42.68 10.72
CA VAL A 147 -13.50 -44.09 10.26
C VAL A 147 -12.14 -44.71 10.62
N PRO A 148 -11.90 -45.08 11.89
CA PRO A 148 -10.59 -45.59 12.36
C PRO A 148 -10.20 -46.95 11.77
N ASN A 149 -11.13 -47.65 11.11
CA ASN A 149 -10.88 -48.93 10.45
C ASN A 149 -10.15 -48.77 9.10
N VAL A 150 -10.11 -47.55 8.56
CA VAL A 150 -9.41 -47.20 7.33
C VAL A 150 -7.96 -46.84 7.67
N HIS A 151 -7.00 -47.49 7.04
CA HIS A 151 -5.57 -47.21 7.20
C HIS A 151 -5.03 -46.58 5.93
N LEU A 152 -4.48 -45.37 6.02
CA LEU A 152 -3.87 -44.67 4.90
C LEU A 152 -2.43 -45.16 4.66
N GLU A 153 -2.09 -45.51 3.43
CA GLU A 153 -0.76 -45.99 3.03
C GLU A 153 0.02 -44.91 2.27
N SER A 154 -0.64 -44.19 1.36
CA SER A 154 -0.02 -43.08 0.64
C SER A 154 -1.02 -41.96 0.37
N LEU A 155 -0.49 -40.74 0.35
CA LEU A 155 -1.22 -39.54 -0.03
C LEU A 155 -0.37 -38.74 -1.02
N ASP A 156 -0.85 -38.62 -2.25
CA ASP A 156 -0.22 -37.80 -3.29
C ASP A 156 -1.04 -36.53 -3.48
N TRP A 157 -0.42 -35.36 -3.36
CA TRP A 157 -1.06 -34.07 -3.61
C TRP A 157 -0.39 -33.35 -4.78
N ARG A 158 -1.19 -32.78 -5.67
CA ARG A 158 -0.74 -31.99 -6.82
C ARG A 158 -1.71 -30.82 -7.07
N LEU A 159 -1.19 -29.69 -7.54
CA LEU A 159 -2.01 -28.62 -8.13
C LEU A 159 -2.25 -28.95 -9.61
N GLY A 160 -3.36 -28.47 -10.17
CA GLY A 160 -3.66 -28.62 -11.59
C GLY A 160 -4.78 -29.60 -11.88
N ASP A 161 -5.24 -29.55 -13.13
CA ASP A 161 -6.19 -30.51 -13.65
C ASP A 161 -5.54 -31.89 -13.90
N ASN A 162 -6.36 -32.94 -13.90
CA ASN A 162 -5.93 -34.33 -13.94
C ASN A 162 -5.48 -34.75 -15.35
N ALA A 163 -4.53 -34.04 -15.94
CA ALA A 163 -3.90 -34.44 -17.19
C ALA A 163 -2.64 -35.26 -16.86
N PRO A 164 -2.49 -36.49 -17.38
CA PRO A 164 -1.26 -37.24 -17.22
C PRO A 164 -0.12 -36.42 -17.82
N ALA A 165 0.94 -36.22 -17.04
CA ALA A 165 2.14 -35.50 -17.46
C ALA A 165 2.89 -36.34 -18.52
N THR A 166 2.42 -36.34 -19.76
CA THR A 166 3.19 -36.78 -20.91
C THR A 166 4.26 -35.74 -21.20
N GLY A 167 5.50 -36.22 -21.31
CA GLY A 167 6.71 -35.41 -21.27
C GLY A 167 6.79 -34.31 -22.33
N THR A 168 7.77 -33.43 -22.12
CA THR A 168 8.26 -32.34 -22.99
C THR A 168 7.53 -30.99 -23.00
N ALA A 169 6.34 -30.83 -22.39
CA ALA A 169 5.67 -29.52 -22.22
C ALA A 169 5.83 -28.89 -20.80
N ALA A 170 6.75 -29.40 -19.98
CA ALA A 170 6.82 -29.12 -18.54
C ALA A 170 7.30 -27.70 -18.14
N ARG A 171 7.87 -26.89 -19.05
CA ARG A 171 8.50 -25.60 -18.68
C ARG A 171 7.57 -24.39 -18.72
N ASN A 172 6.54 -24.39 -19.56
CA ASN A 172 5.50 -23.35 -19.56
C ASN A 172 4.28 -23.72 -18.71
N THR A 173 4.16 -24.97 -18.30
CA THR A 173 3.01 -25.47 -17.54
C THR A 173 3.09 -25.17 -16.05
N ILE A 174 4.28 -25.04 -15.43
CA ILE A 174 4.38 -24.79 -13.98
C ILE A 174 3.69 -23.48 -13.58
N GLY A 175 3.88 -22.41 -14.35
CA GLY A 175 3.23 -21.12 -14.09
C GLY A 175 1.72 -21.12 -14.35
N GLU A 176 1.22 -22.06 -15.15
CA GLU A 176 -0.21 -22.24 -15.45
C GLU A 176 -0.88 -23.18 -14.42
N LEU A 177 -0.14 -24.19 -13.97
CA LEU A 177 -0.51 -25.10 -12.88
C LEU A 177 -0.62 -24.35 -11.54
N LEU A 178 0.30 -23.42 -11.26
CA LEU A 178 0.25 -22.55 -10.08
C LEU A 178 -0.92 -21.54 -10.12
N LYS A 179 -1.43 -21.22 -11.32
CA LYS A 179 -2.63 -20.40 -11.51
C LYS A 179 -3.92 -21.22 -11.46
N SER A 180 -3.82 -22.54 -11.53
CA SER A 180 -5.00 -23.40 -11.44
C SER A 180 -5.51 -23.38 -10.00
N ASN A 181 -6.81 -23.12 -9.87
CA ASN A 181 -7.51 -23.21 -8.58
C ASN A 181 -7.98 -24.64 -8.29
N ASN A 182 -7.38 -25.65 -8.92
CA ASN A 182 -7.72 -27.05 -8.68
C ASN A 182 -6.57 -27.72 -7.93
N GLU A 183 -6.90 -28.43 -6.84
CA GLU A 183 -6.00 -29.40 -6.21
C GLU A 183 -6.54 -30.81 -6.42
N ILE A 184 -5.63 -31.75 -6.63
CA ILE A 184 -5.93 -33.17 -6.72
C ILE A 184 -5.18 -33.87 -5.60
N VAL A 185 -5.93 -34.62 -4.80
CA VAL A 185 -5.42 -35.53 -3.78
C VAL A 185 -5.73 -36.95 -4.22
N VAL A 186 -4.72 -37.81 -4.30
CA VAL A 186 -4.90 -39.25 -4.50
C VAL A 186 -4.57 -39.95 -3.20
N LEU A 187 -5.56 -40.59 -2.60
CA LEU A 187 -5.44 -41.38 -1.39
C LEU A 187 -5.37 -42.85 -1.76
N ARG A 188 -4.42 -43.56 -1.16
CA ARG A 188 -4.35 -45.03 -1.22
C ARG A 188 -4.25 -45.57 0.18
N GLY A 189 -4.98 -46.64 0.45
CA GLY A 189 -5.01 -47.23 1.78
C GLY A 189 -5.62 -48.61 1.78
N THR A 190 -5.72 -49.19 2.98
CA THR A 190 -6.34 -50.48 3.21
C THR A 190 -7.42 -50.40 4.28
N ILE A 191 -8.45 -51.22 4.12
CA ILE A 191 -9.53 -51.32 5.11
C ILE A 191 -9.29 -52.56 5.98
N ARG A 192 -9.10 -52.36 7.28
CA ARG A 192 -8.92 -53.44 8.27
C ARG A 192 -10.15 -53.53 9.15
N LEU A 193 -11.02 -54.50 8.88
CA LEU A 193 -12.09 -54.88 9.79
C LEU A 193 -11.72 -56.20 10.48
N GLY A 194 -12.29 -56.45 11.67
CA GLY A 194 -12.01 -57.65 12.47
C GLY A 194 -12.28 -58.97 11.72
N PRO A 195 -11.77 -60.10 12.22
CA PRO A 195 -11.75 -61.40 11.53
C PRO A 195 -13.13 -61.99 11.18
N THR A 196 -14.22 -61.44 11.74
CA THR A 196 -15.61 -61.87 11.49
C THR A 196 -16.37 -60.95 10.52
N SER A 197 -15.70 -60.03 9.83
CA SER A 197 -16.35 -59.01 9.00
C SER A 197 -16.71 -59.52 7.60
N THR A 198 -17.96 -59.27 7.20
CA THR A 198 -18.47 -59.69 5.88
C THR A 198 -18.01 -58.73 4.76
N PRO A 199 -17.88 -59.21 3.50
CA PRO A 199 -17.53 -58.36 2.36
C PRO A 199 -18.45 -57.14 2.17
N ARG A 200 -19.75 -57.29 2.49
CA ARG A 200 -20.73 -56.20 2.47
C ARG A 200 -20.44 -55.12 3.51
N GLN A 201 -19.98 -55.50 4.70
CA GLN A 201 -19.62 -54.55 5.75
C GLN A 201 -18.37 -53.74 5.36
N THR A 202 -17.39 -54.37 4.71
CA THR A 202 -16.22 -53.64 4.21
C THR A 202 -16.56 -52.65 3.10
N LEU A 203 -17.49 -53.00 2.21
CA LEU A 203 -17.98 -52.07 1.20
C LEU A 203 -18.78 -50.92 1.84
N ALA A 204 -19.63 -51.22 2.83
CA ALA A 204 -20.39 -50.18 3.54
C ALA A 204 -19.47 -49.18 4.27
N THR A 205 -18.38 -49.65 4.89
CA THR A 205 -17.38 -48.77 5.52
C THR A 205 -16.65 -47.92 4.49
N PHE A 206 -16.35 -48.47 3.31
CA PHE A 206 -15.72 -47.73 2.22
C PHE A 206 -16.65 -46.63 1.67
N GLU A 207 -17.91 -46.96 1.37
CA GLU A 207 -18.90 -46.00 0.89
C GLU A 207 -19.13 -44.89 1.93
N HIS A 208 -19.21 -45.24 3.22
CA HIS A 208 -19.31 -44.23 4.28
C HIS A 208 -18.08 -43.30 4.33
N PHE A 209 -16.87 -43.83 4.12
CA PHE A 209 -15.66 -43.02 4.02
C PHE A 209 -15.67 -42.09 2.80
N VAL A 210 -16.13 -42.57 1.64
CA VAL A 210 -16.28 -41.74 0.42
C VAL A 210 -17.33 -40.65 0.62
N ASP A 211 -18.44 -40.95 1.29
CA ASP A 211 -19.49 -39.98 1.61
C ASP A 211 -18.95 -38.86 2.51
N LEU A 212 -18.14 -39.18 3.53
CA LEU A 212 -17.50 -38.19 4.39
C LEU A 212 -16.55 -37.25 3.61
N LEU A 213 -15.84 -37.78 2.61
CA LEU A 213 -14.98 -36.96 1.73
C LEU A 213 -15.79 -36.08 0.77
N ARG A 214 -17.06 -36.43 0.49
CA ARG A 214 -17.97 -35.72 -0.42
C ARG A 214 -18.82 -34.65 0.29
N VAL A 215 -18.73 -34.52 1.61
CA VAL A 215 -19.47 -33.53 2.41
C VAL A 215 -19.14 -32.08 2.01
N ASP A 216 -17.93 -31.84 1.52
CA ASP A 216 -17.49 -30.51 1.11
C ASP A 216 -17.98 -30.16 -0.31
N ARG A 217 -18.72 -29.05 -0.46
CA ARG A 217 -19.38 -28.64 -1.73
C ARG A 217 -18.40 -28.38 -2.86
N ASP A 218 -17.15 -28.07 -2.53
CA ASP A 218 -16.10 -27.75 -3.49
C ASP A 218 -15.21 -28.96 -3.85
N SER A 219 -15.57 -30.17 -3.39
CA SER A 219 -14.81 -31.41 -3.55
C SER A 219 -15.55 -32.44 -4.40
N GLU A 220 -14.97 -32.81 -5.55
CA GLU A 220 -15.41 -33.90 -6.40
C GLU A 220 -14.58 -35.16 -6.11
N VAL A 221 -15.24 -36.22 -5.62
CA VAL A 221 -14.58 -37.49 -5.27
C VAL A 221 -14.86 -38.53 -6.35
N THR A 222 -13.79 -39.03 -6.95
CA THR A 222 -13.78 -40.09 -7.96
C THR A 222 -13.07 -41.31 -7.42
N VAL A 223 -13.77 -42.44 -7.38
CA VAL A 223 -13.18 -43.71 -6.93
C VAL A 223 -12.37 -44.32 -8.07
N LEU A 224 -11.06 -44.49 -7.87
CA LEU A 224 -10.16 -45.07 -8.87
C LEU A 224 -10.08 -46.59 -8.74
N GLN A 225 -10.09 -47.10 -7.50
CA GLN A 225 -10.04 -48.53 -7.21
C GLN A 225 -10.87 -48.82 -5.96
N GLN A 226 -11.90 -49.65 -6.12
CA GLN A 226 -12.70 -50.15 -5.01
C GLN A 226 -11.98 -51.34 -4.34
N PRO A 227 -12.18 -51.54 -3.02
CA PRO A 227 -11.61 -52.69 -2.30
C PRO A 227 -12.11 -54.06 -2.79
N PHE A 228 -13.13 -54.09 -3.66
CA PHE A 228 -13.57 -55.28 -4.39
C PHE A 228 -13.82 -54.92 -5.86
N GLU A 229 -13.36 -55.77 -6.78
CA GLU A 229 -13.77 -55.69 -8.18
C GLU A 229 -15.20 -56.23 -8.31
N ILE A 230 -16.17 -55.35 -8.51
CA ILE A 230 -17.54 -55.72 -8.91
C ILE A 230 -17.60 -55.78 -10.44
N GLU A 231 -16.66 -56.46 -11.09
CA GLU A 231 -16.86 -56.84 -12.49
C GLU A 231 -17.77 -58.07 -12.50
N SER A 232 -19.02 -57.84 -12.91
CA SER A 232 -20.15 -58.78 -12.84
C SER A 232 -20.03 -59.94 -13.85
N GLY A 233 -18.89 -60.64 -13.85
CA GLY A 233 -18.60 -61.78 -14.74
C GLY A 233 -17.99 -63.00 -14.06
N ARG A 234 -17.50 -62.92 -12.82
CA ARG A 234 -16.89 -64.07 -12.13
C ARG A 234 -17.85 -64.67 -11.10
N ALA A 235 -18.37 -65.85 -11.42
CA ALA A 235 -19.31 -66.58 -10.59
C ALA A 235 -18.77 -66.77 -9.16
N LEU A 236 -19.54 -66.31 -8.17
CA LEU A 236 -19.38 -66.64 -6.75
C LEU A 236 -19.57 -68.16 -6.58
N ARG A 237 -18.48 -68.92 -6.70
CA ARG A 237 -18.47 -70.35 -6.42
C ARG A 237 -18.31 -70.53 -4.91
N GLY A 238 -19.40 -70.83 -4.23
CA GLY A 238 -19.37 -71.34 -2.87
C GLY A 238 -18.60 -72.66 -2.85
N GLY A 239 -17.49 -72.69 -2.12
CA GLY A 239 -16.63 -73.85 -2.01
C GLY A 239 -15.36 -73.51 -1.26
N ASP A 240 -15.37 -73.86 0.02
CA ASP A 240 -14.24 -74.11 0.93
C ASP A 240 -12.84 -73.97 0.29
N VAL A 241 -12.17 -72.85 0.57
CA VAL A 241 -10.71 -72.72 0.46
C VAL A 241 -10.25 -71.93 1.67
N ASP A 242 -9.92 -72.67 2.71
CA ASP A 242 -9.03 -72.21 3.78
C ASP A 242 -7.63 -71.95 3.16
N SER A 243 -6.94 -70.92 3.66
CA SER A 243 -5.58 -70.46 3.30
C SER A 243 -5.38 -69.79 1.92
N ASP A 244 -5.56 -68.45 1.85
CA ASP A 244 -4.48 -67.47 1.54
C ASP A 244 -4.96 -65.99 1.46
N ASP A 245 -6.22 -65.68 1.80
CA ASP A 245 -6.81 -64.34 1.59
C ASP A 245 -6.48 -63.30 2.68
N THR A 246 -5.19 -63.23 3.07
CA THR A 246 -4.62 -62.14 3.88
C THR A 246 -4.19 -60.96 3.01
N GLN A 247 -4.69 -60.85 1.78
CA GLN A 247 -4.39 -59.72 0.94
C GLN A 247 -5.14 -58.49 1.48
N ALA A 248 -4.38 -57.54 2.02
CA ALA A 248 -4.91 -56.31 2.58
C ALA A 248 -5.81 -55.63 1.54
N ARG A 249 -7.06 -55.32 1.92
CA ARG A 249 -8.10 -54.80 1.02
C ARG A 249 -7.80 -53.36 0.65
N GLN A 250 -7.08 -53.17 -0.45
CA GLN A 250 -6.58 -51.87 -0.91
C GLN A 250 -7.67 -51.07 -1.62
N PHE A 251 -7.69 -49.76 -1.41
CA PHE A 251 -8.54 -48.83 -2.16
C PHE A 251 -7.71 -47.64 -2.65
N ALA A 252 -8.16 -47.03 -3.76
CA ALA A 252 -7.62 -45.78 -4.25
C ALA A 252 -8.76 -44.81 -4.58
N VAL A 253 -8.71 -43.62 -3.97
CA VAL A 253 -9.72 -42.58 -4.15
C VAL A 253 -9.02 -41.29 -4.55
N GLN A 254 -9.56 -40.63 -5.56
CA GLN A 254 -9.12 -39.32 -6.00
C GLN A 254 -10.12 -38.26 -5.55
N ILE A 255 -9.63 -37.17 -4.99
CA ILE A 255 -10.39 -35.99 -4.62
C ILE A 255 -9.87 -34.84 -5.46
N ALA A 256 -10.72 -34.25 -6.30
CA ALA A 256 -10.45 -32.99 -6.99
C ALA A 256 -11.19 -31.88 -6.25
N ARG A 257 -10.48 -30.86 -5.76
CA ARG A 257 -11.09 -29.74 -5.04
C ARG A 257 -10.81 -28.42 -5.73
N LYS A 258 -11.82 -27.55 -5.74
CA LYS A 258 -11.66 -26.16 -6.16
C LYS A 258 -11.23 -25.32 -4.97
N LEU A 259 -10.05 -24.71 -5.06
CA LEU A 259 -9.59 -23.73 -4.09
C LEU A 259 -10.33 -22.42 -4.30
N ALA A 260 -10.87 -21.88 -3.20
CA ALA A 260 -11.36 -20.51 -3.16
C ALA A 260 -10.22 -19.54 -3.53
N PRO A 261 -10.52 -18.44 -4.26
CA PRO A 261 -9.52 -17.49 -4.75
C PRO A 261 -8.65 -16.93 -3.62
#